data_AF-A0A7J3YRT0-F1
#
_entry.id   AF-A0A7J3YRT0-F1
#
_cell.length_a   1.000
_cell.length_b   1.000
_cell.length_c   1.000
_cell.angle_alpha   90.00
_cell.angle_beta   90.00
_cell.angle_gamma   90.00
#
_symmetry.space_group_name_H-M   'P 1'
#
loop_
_entity.id
_entity.type
_entity.pdbx_description
1 polymer ?
#
loop_
_entity_poly.entity_id
_entity_poly.type
_entity_poly.pdbx_seq_one_letter_code
_entity_poly.pdbx_strand_id
1 'polypeptide(L)'
;MRSCSRSYGDPLDSYVYIGSGLPSIAVDLDEFISRVRKSKSRESLERILMESEQRIIKDYEAFPVVGRRLVIPGSSVKGNVRSRLELSFLPKNGYIRSCMVRASKQPVREPPPGTHGWRHFRIWSRTLSFAREEACDYSKGREGVCLICDLFGTTGLQALISFSDFIGVNIDYETLSPLELTDGEKLKAAPPGSTFSGHIEFKSIKPAELGLLMYGMGLRNSREGRPVLLGKHKYRRFGIVLGVVRYVIDSLKLAEFSKPLEVYDINIKPGSEVRDAVLDKLVKSLIEVAQKEFNGELADIDEVKELERVESGA
;
A
#
# COMPACT_ATOMS: atom_id res chain seq x y z
N MET A 1 6.03 6.59 -7.20
CA MET A 1 5.24 6.87 -5.98
C MET A 1 5.98 7.94 -5.18
N ARG A 2 5.29 8.92 -4.60
CA ARG A 2 5.89 10.00 -3.81
C ARG A 2 5.16 10.15 -2.48
N SER A 3 5.87 10.39 -1.37
CA SER A 3 5.23 10.83 -0.13
C SER A 3 4.71 12.26 -0.27
N CYS A 4 3.51 12.54 0.22
CA CYS A 4 2.91 13.86 0.04
C CYS A 4 3.77 14.95 0.70
N SER A 5 3.95 16.08 0.03
CA SER A 5 4.55 17.27 0.62
C SER A 5 3.98 18.55 0.05
N ARG A 6 3.79 19.54 0.92
CA ARG A 6 3.33 20.88 0.56
C ARG A 6 4.25 21.57 -0.44
N SER A 7 5.54 21.24 -0.41
CA SER A 7 6.53 21.71 -1.40
C SER A 7 6.19 21.33 -2.84
N TYR A 8 5.43 20.24 -3.04
CA TYR A 8 4.95 19.78 -4.34
C TYR A 8 3.44 20.05 -4.55
N GLY A 9 2.84 20.93 -3.75
CA GLY A 9 1.41 21.28 -3.86
C GLY A 9 0.44 20.24 -3.29
N ASP A 10 0.92 19.27 -2.50
CA ASP A 10 0.04 18.35 -1.76
C ASP A 10 -0.60 19.06 -0.54
N PRO A 11 -1.76 18.58 -0.02
CA PRO A 11 -2.45 19.21 1.10
C PRO A 11 -1.66 19.20 2.42
N LEU A 12 -0.70 18.28 2.56
CA LEU A 12 0.04 18.06 3.80
C LEU A 12 1.42 17.47 3.54
N ASP A 13 2.26 17.52 4.57
CA ASP A 13 3.55 16.85 4.60
C ASP A 13 3.42 15.50 5.30
N SER A 14 3.83 14.42 4.63
CA SER A 14 3.72 13.07 5.15
C SER A 14 5.03 12.30 5.08
N TYR A 15 5.42 11.72 6.21
CA TYR A 15 6.46 10.71 6.26
C TYR A 15 5.94 9.37 5.77
N VAL A 16 6.80 8.51 5.24
CA VAL A 16 6.42 7.14 4.87
C VAL A 16 7.22 6.16 5.69
N TYR A 17 6.51 5.19 6.28
CA TYR A 17 7.11 4.04 6.96
C TYR A 17 6.38 2.77 6.51
N ILE A 18 7.15 1.82 6.00
CA ILE A 18 6.67 0.49 5.64
C ILE A 18 7.26 -0.49 6.65
N GLY A 19 6.40 -1.04 7.50
CA GLY A 19 6.83 -1.98 8.54
C GLY A 19 7.50 -3.21 7.93
N SER A 20 8.65 -3.60 8.47
CA SER A 20 9.34 -4.86 8.14
C SER A 20 8.65 -6.09 8.75
N GLY A 21 7.77 -5.88 9.74
CA GLY A 21 7.15 -6.95 10.52
C GLY A 21 8.09 -7.61 11.53
N LEU A 22 9.33 -7.13 11.66
CA LEU A 22 10.33 -7.63 12.59
C LEU A 22 10.67 -6.55 13.64
N PRO A 23 10.54 -6.85 14.94
CA PRO A 23 11.01 -5.93 15.98
C PRO A 23 12.54 -5.77 15.87
N SER A 24 13.04 -4.53 15.83
CA SER A 24 14.47 -4.23 15.95
C SER A 24 14.86 -4.21 17.42
N ILE A 25 15.84 -5.03 17.78
CA ILE A 25 16.46 -5.10 19.09
C ILE A 25 17.85 -4.47 18.94
N ALA A 26 18.12 -3.35 19.62
CA ALA A 26 19.49 -2.90 19.81
C ALA A 26 20.05 -3.52 21.09
N VAL A 27 21.20 -4.16 20.96
CA VAL A 27 22.04 -4.57 22.08
C VAL A 27 23.37 -3.83 21.91
N ASP A 28 23.80 -3.11 22.95
CA ASP A 28 25.17 -2.60 23.00
C ASP A 28 26.13 -3.79 23.06
N LEU A 29 26.64 -4.18 21.89
CA LEU A 29 27.41 -5.40 21.72
C LEU A 29 28.76 -5.33 22.45
N ASP A 30 29.35 -4.13 22.55
CA ASP A 30 30.62 -3.92 23.22
C ASP A 30 30.46 -4.01 24.74
N GLU A 31 29.42 -3.39 25.30
CA GLU A 31 29.08 -3.56 26.72
C GLU A 31 28.76 -5.04 27.02
N PHE A 32 27.92 -5.68 26.20
CA PHE A 32 27.52 -7.08 26.37
C PHE A 32 28.73 -8.03 26.34
N ILE A 33 29.59 -7.91 25.32
CA ILE A 33 30.81 -8.72 25.19
C ILE A 33 31.74 -8.48 26.38
N SER A 34 31.88 -7.23 26.83
CA SER A 34 32.73 -6.90 27.99
C SER A 34 32.23 -7.57 29.29
N ARG A 35 30.91 -7.67 29.47
CA ARG A 35 30.28 -8.29 30.64
C ARG A 35 30.39 -9.82 30.59
N VAL A 36 30.14 -10.41 29.42
CA VAL A 36 30.30 -11.86 29.20
C VAL A 36 31.74 -12.30 29.45
N ARG A 37 32.74 -11.55 28.95
CA ARG A 37 34.17 -11.86 29.18
C ARG A 37 34.60 -11.77 30.65
N LYS A 38 33.93 -10.94 31.46
CA LYS A 38 34.20 -10.79 32.90
C LYS A 38 33.47 -11.83 33.75
N SER A 39 32.53 -12.57 33.17
CA SER A 39 31.81 -13.63 33.86
C SER A 39 32.70 -14.83 34.15
N LYS A 40 32.61 -15.36 35.38
CA LYS A 40 33.39 -16.54 35.83
C LYS A 40 32.52 -17.74 36.20
N SER A 41 31.19 -17.62 36.14
CA SER A 41 30.27 -18.70 36.47
C SER A 41 29.06 -18.74 35.54
N ARG A 42 28.41 -19.91 35.49
CA ARG A 42 27.18 -20.11 34.72
C ARG A 42 26.04 -19.23 35.25
N GLU A 43 25.87 -19.09 36.57
CA GLU A 43 24.84 -18.21 37.12
C GLU A 43 25.08 -16.73 36.77
N SER A 44 26.36 -16.33 36.66
CA SER A 44 26.72 -14.96 36.27
C SER A 44 26.36 -14.66 34.81
N LEU A 45 26.51 -15.65 33.92
CA LEU A 45 26.06 -15.55 32.52
C LEU A 45 24.54 -15.50 32.42
N GLU A 46 23.83 -16.35 33.17
CA GLU A 46 22.36 -16.38 33.20
C GLU A 46 21.78 -15.04 33.70
N ARG A 47 22.42 -14.42 34.70
CA ARG A 47 22.04 -13.09 35.19
C ARG A 47 22.30 -11.98 34.16
N ILE A 48 23.42 -12.04 33.44
CA ILE A 48 23.71 -11.09 32.35
C ILE A 48 22.66 -11.22 31.22
N LEU A 49 22.27 -12.45 30.86
CA LEU A 49 21.21 -12.71 29.88
C LEU A 49 19.87 -12.11 30.32
N MET A 50 19.43 -12.39 31.55
CA MET A 50 18.18 -11.84 32.10
C MET A 50 18.18 -10.31 32.20
N GLU A 51 19.29 -9.70 32.61
CA GLU A 51 19.42 -8.23 32.66
C GLU A 51 19.51 -7.61 31.26
N SER A 52 20.05 -8.33 30.27
CA SER A 52 20.13 -7.86 28.90
C SER A 52 18.77 -7.90 28.21
N GLU A 53 17.91 -8.88 28.51
CA GLU A 53 16.50 -8.90 28.08
C GLU A 53 15.74 -7.66 28.58
N GLN A 54 16.03 -7.21 29.81
CA GLN A 54 15.42 -6.00 30.39
C GLN A 54 16.03 -4.69 29.82
N ARG A 55 17.23 -4.76 29.23
CA ARG A 55 17.93 -3.63 28.60
C ARG A 55 17.83 -3.64 27.07
N ILE A 56 16.94 -4.45 26.49
CA ILE A 56 16.59 -4.34 25.08
C ILE A 56 16.01 -2.94 24.86
N ILE A 57 16.87 -2.02 24.43
CA ILE A 57 16.44 -0.72 23.96
C ILE A 57 15.74 -1.02 22.63
N LYS A 58 14.46 -0.64 22.54
CA LYS A 58 13.77 -0.61 21.25
C LYS A 58 14.51 0.40 20.37
N ASP A 59 15.36 -0.12 19.50
CA ASP A 59 15.98 0.69 18.45
C ASP A 59 14.91 1.13 17.47
N TYR A 60 15.22 2.14 16.67
CA TYR A 60 14.34 2.58 15.61
C TYR A 60 14.01 1.42 14.66
N GLU A 61 12.71 1.13 14.49
CA GLU A 61 12.26 0.14 13.51
C GLU A 61 12.83 0.51 12.13
N ALA A 62 13.55 -0.44 11.53
CA ALA A 62 14.26 -0.21 10.28
C ALA A 62 13.30 -0.07 9.10
N PHE A 63 13.68 0.77 8.15
CA PHE A 63 13.05 0.84 6.83
C PHE A 63 13.55 -0.32 5.96
N PRO A 64 12.72 -0.95 5.09
CA PRO A 64 13.16 -2.06 4.26
C PRO A 64 14.30 -1.67 3.29
N VAL A 65 15.30 -2.53 3.18
CA VAL A 65 16.49 -2.33 2.34
C VAL A 65 16.75 -3.58 1.48
N VAL A 66 17.01 -3.38 0.18
CA VAL A 66 17.48 -4.43 -0.73
C VAL A 66 18.70 -3.91 -1.48
N GLY A 67 19.81 -4.66 -1.43
CA GLY A 67 21.05 -4.27 -2.12
C GLY A 67 21.56 -2.88 -1.76
N ARG A 68 21.46 -2.49 -0.47
CA ARG A 68 21.78 -1.16 0.09
C ARG A 68 20.87 0.01 -0.35
N ARG A 69 19.82 -0.25 -1.12
CA ARG A 69 18.83 0.77 -1.49
C ARG A 69 17.60 0.65 -0.61
N LEU A 70 17.04 1.79 -0.20
CA LEU A 70 15.74 1.83 0.45
C LEU A 70 14.68 1.34 -0.53
N VAL A 71 13.80 0.45 -0.06
CA VAL A 71 12.74 -0.10 -0.91
C VAL A 71 11.39 -0.08 -0.20
N ILE A 72 10.35 0.09 -0.99
CA ILE A 72 8.99 -0.27 -0.63
C ILE A 72 8.69 -1.57 -1.40
N PRO A 73 8.48 -2.69 -0.71
CA PRO A 73 8.24 -3.96 -1.38
C PRO A 73 7.06 -3.88 -2.35
N GLY A 74 7.19 -4.49 -3.53
CA GLY A 74 6.12 -4.52 -4.53
C GLY A 74 4.83 -5.15 -3.99
N SER A 75 4.96 -6.10 -3.07
CA SER A 75 3.84 -6.71 -2.33
C SER A 75 3.07 -5.71 -1.46
N SER A 76 3.75 -4.70 -0.88
CA SER A 76 3.12 -3.65 -0.08
C SER A 76 2.30 -2.70 -0.96
N VAL A 77 2.87 -2.29 -2.11
CA VAL A 77 2.17 -1.47 -3.12
C VAL A 77 0.98 -2.23 -3.70
N LYS A 78 1.22 -3.48 -4.12
CA LYS A 78 0.17 -4.38 -4.62
C LYS A 78 -0.95 -4.56 -3.61
N GLY A 79 -0.62 -4.84 -2.34
CA GLY A 79 -1.60 -5.00 -1.27
C GLY A 79 -2.40 -3.72 -1.03
N ASN A 80 -1.77 -2.56 -1.11
CA ASN A 80 -2.45 -1.27 -0.98
C ASN A 80 -3.46 -1.02 -2.10
N VAL A 81 -3.04 -1.18 -3.36
CA VAL A 81 -3.91 -1.00 -4.53
C VAL A 81 -5.04 -2.03 -4.53
N ARG A 82 -4.72 -3.30 -4.30
CA ARG A 82 -5.69 -4.40 -4.22
C ARG A 82 -6.75 -4.14 -3.15
N SER A 83 -6.34 -3.90 -1.91
CA SER A 83 -7.28 -3.70 -0.79
C SER A 83 -8.18 -2.50 -1.01
N ARG A 84 -7.66 -1.39 -1.55
CA ARG A 84 -8.48 -0.24 -1.94
C ARG A 84 -9.54 -0.61 -2.97
N LEU A 85 -9.20 -1.43 -3.98
CA LEU A 85 -10.17 -1.91 -4.95
C LEU A 85 -11.21 -2.85 -4.34
N GLU A 86 -10.79 -3.80 -3.51
CA GLU A 86 -11.72 -4.66 -2.74
C GLU A 86 -12.71 -3.81 -1.94
N LEU A 87 -12.22 -2.76 -1.28
CA LEU A 87 -13.01 -1.82 -0.48
C LEU A 87 -13.79 -0.77 -1.30
N SER A 88 -13.55 -0.68 -2.61
CA SER A 88 -14.29 0.20 -3.51
C SER A 88 -15.51 -0.50 -4.11
N PHE A 89 -15.50 -1.83 -4.25
CA PHE A 89 -16.62 -2.55 -4.87
C PHE A 89 -17.84 -2.63 -3.96
N LEU A 90 -19.00 -2.26 -4.51
CA LEU A 90 -20.34 -2.33 -3.93
C LEU A 90 -21.15 -3.46 -4.58
N PRO A 91 -22.17 -4.00 -3.87
CA PRO A 91 -23.08 -4.95 -4.45
C PRO A 91 -23.93 -4.30 -5.55
N LYS A 92 -24.09 -5.01 -6.66
CA LYS A 92 -25.03 -4.68 -7.72
C LYS A 92 -25.74 -5.95 -8.16
N ASN A 93 -27.07 -5.92 -8.17
CA ASN A 93 -27.90 -7.09 -8.50
C ASN A 93 -27.56 -8.34 -7.65
N GLY A 94 -27.26 -8.14 -6.36
CA GLY A 94 -26.92 -9.23 -5.43
C GLY A 94 -25.50 -9.81 -5.57
N TYR A 95 -24.67 -9.25 -6.46
CA TYR A 95 -23.31 -9.74 -6.71
C TYR A 95 -22.25 -8.66 -6.44
N ILE A 96 -21.07 -9.07 -5.96
CA ILE A 96 -19.91 -8.20 -5.70
C ILE A 96 -18.70 -8.77 -6.44
N ARG A 97 -18.09 -7.97 -7.33
CA ARG A 97 -16.92 -8.39 -8.15
C ARG A 97 -15.61 -8.54 -7.38
N SER A 98 -15.63 -8.53 -6.06
CA SER A 98 -14.43 -8.71 -5.25
C SER A 98 -14.67 -9.53 -3.98
N CYS A 99 -13.82 -10.53 -3.84
CA CYS A 99 -13.45 -11.17 -2.58
C CYS A 99 -12.80 -10.13 -1.65
N MET A 100 -12.74 -10.40 -0.36
CA MET A 100 -11.74 -9.80 0.53
C MET A 100 -10.76 -10.88 0.93
N VAL A 101 -9.44 -10.63 0.86
CA VAL A 101 -8.43 -11.62 1.31
C VAL A 101 -8.67 -12.07 2.75
N ARG A 102 -9.14 -11.15 3.58
CA ARG A 102 -9.64 -11.41 4.93
C ARG A 102 -11.13 -11.07 5.00
N ALA A 103 -11.96 -11.86 4.31
CA ALA A 103 -13.40 -11.70 4.35
C ALA A 103 -13.95 -12.08 5.73
N SER A 104 -14.77 -11.22 6.33
CA SER A 104 -15.67 -11.60 7.40
C SER A 104 -17.00 -12.06 6.79
N LYS A 105 -17.47 -13.26 7.15
CA LYS A 105 -18.79 -13.77 6.70
C LYS A 105 -19.95 -12.88 7.13
N GLN A 106 -19.73 -12.06 8.16
CA GLN A 106 -20.68 -11.09 8.66
C GLN A 106 -20.15 -9.67 8.45
N PRO A 107 -21.05 -8.68 8.29
CA PRO A 107 -20.68 -7.27 8.36
C PRO A 107 -19.83 -6.99 9.60
N VAL A 108 -18.79 -6.19 9.43
CA VAL A 108 -17.90 -5.84 10.53
C VAL A 108 -18.69 -4.95 11.49
N ARG A 109 -18.66 -5.25 12.80
CA ARG A 109 -19.21 -4.34 13.82
C ARG A 109 -18.25 -3.18 14.02
N GLU A 110 -18.78 -1.97 14.20
CA GLU A 110 -17.96 -0.80 14.47
C GLU A 110 -17.11 -1.02 15.73
N PRO A 111 -15.77 -0.95 15.63
CA PRO A 111 -14.91 -1.01 16.81
C PRO A 111 -15.14 0.22 17.71
N PRO A 112 -14.87 0.14 19.04
CA PRO A 112 -14.99 1.31 19.90
C PRO A 112 -14.10 2.48 19.42
N PRO A 113 -14.52 3.74 19.58
CA PRO A 113 -13.73 4.90 19.18
C PRO A 113 -12.30 4.86 19.72
N GLY A 114 -11.33 5.23 18.88
CA GLY A 114 -9.90 5.25 19.22
C GLY A 114 -9.19 3.89 19.19
N THR A 115 -9.92 2.76 19.14
CA THR A 115 -9.31 1.42 19.08
C THR A 115 -8.71 1.09 17.71
N HIS A 116 -7.89 0.04 17.66
CA HIS A 116 -7.32 -0.45 16.40
C HIS A 116 -8.44 -0.83 15.41
N GLY A 117 -8.35 -0.32 14.19
CA GLY A 117 -9.33 -0.57 13.13
C GLY A 117 -10.55 0.34 13.13
N TRP A 118 -10.81 1.15 14.18
CA TRP A 118 -11.97 2.05 14.22
C TRP A 118 -11.99 3.04 13.05
N ARG A 119 -10.88 3.74 12.79
CA ARG A 119 -10.77 4.71 11.69
C ARG A 119 -10.93 4.07 10.32
N HIS A 120 -10.32 2.90 10.14
CA HIS A 120 -10.50 2.09 8.94
C HIS A 120 -11.98 1.76 8.73
N PHE A 121 -12.66 1.30 9.79
CA PHE A 121 -14.09 1.03 9.74
C PHE A 121 -14.89 2.28 9.35
N ARG A 122 -14.63 3.45 9.95
CA ARG A 122 -15.35 4.70 9.62
C ARG A 122 -15.22 5.07 8.16
N ILE A 123 -14.00 5.08 7.63
CA ILE A 123 -13.70 5.44 6.23
C ILE A 123 -14.40 4.49 5.26
N TRP A 124 -14.41 3.19 5.57
CA TRP A 124 -14.90 2.13 4.69
C TRP A 124 -16.26 1.56 5.10
N SER A 125 -16.98 2.24 5.99
CA SER A 125 -18.19 1.72 6.68
C SER A 125 -19.24 1.20 5.72
N ARG A 126 -19.53 1.97 4.66
CA ARG A 126 -20.46 1.59 3.59
C ARG A 126 -20.06 0.27 2.90
N THR A 127 -18.76 0.03 2.69
CA THR A 127 -18.28 -1.17 2.01
C THR A 127 -18.15 -2.37 2.94
N LEU A 128 -18.04 -2.11 4.25
CA LEU A 128 -17.96 -3.13 5.30
C LEU A 128 -19.34 -3.54 5.84
N SER A 129 -20.42 -2.86 5.43
CA SER A 129 -21.77 -3.08 5.93
C SER A 129 -22.53 -4.22 5.22
N PHE A 130 -21.94 -4.87 4.22
CA PHE A 130 -22.54 -6.00 3.52
C PHE A 130 -21.66 -7.24 3.58
N ALA A 131 -22.30 -8.40 3.57
CA ALA A 131 -21.61 -9.68 3.53
C ALA A 131 -20.93 -9.89 2.18
N ARG A 132 -19.83 -10.63 2.20
CA ARG A 132 -19.09 -11.07 1.02
C ARG A 132 -18.91 -12.57 1.07
N GLU A 133 -18.76 -13.17 -0.11
CA GLU A 133 -18.35 -14.55 -0.20
C GLU A 133 -16.98 -14.77 0.43
N GLU A 134 -16.69 -16.03 0.77
CA GLU A 134 -15.37 -16.44 1.22
C GLU A 134 -14.30 -16.07 0.17
N ALA A 135 -13.10 -15.78 0.67
CA ALA A 135 -11.94 -15.49 -0.17
C ALA A 135 -11.77 -16.61 -1.22
N CYS A 136 -11.54 -16.23 -2.47
CA CYS A 136 -11.35 -17.20 -3.53
C CYS A 136 -10.09 -18.04 -3.26
N ASP A 137 -10.23 -19.35 -3.40
CA ASP A 137 -9.13 -20.31 -3.25
C ASP A 137 -9.17 -21.27 -4.44
N TYR A 138 -8.30 -21.02 -5.41
CA TYR A 138 -8.23 -21.79 -6.66
C TYR A 138 -7.60 -23.18 -6.42
N SER A 139 -6.88 -23.37 -5.31
CA SER A 139 -6.30 -24.67 -4.96
C SER A 139 -7.34 -25.72 -4.58
N LYS A 140 -8.57 -25.29 -4.23
CA LYS A 140 -9.68 -26.17 -3.86
C LYS A 140 -10.53 -26.64 -5.05
N GLY A 141 -10.06 -26.45 -6.29
CA GLY A 141 -10.77 -26.88 -7.50
C GLY A 141 -12.04 -26.07 -7.79
N ARG A 142 -12.15 -24.83 -7.26
CA ARG A 142 -13.27 -23.93 -7.52
C ARG A 142 -13.25 -23.45 -8.97
N GLU A 143 -14.38 -23.53 -9.67
CA GLU A 143 -14.53 -22.99 -11.02
C GLU A 143 -14.51 -21.45 -10.96
N GLY A 144 -13.36 -20.86 -11.26
CA GLY A 144 -13.17 -19.42 -11.38
C GLY A 144 -12.93 -18.68 -10.05
N VAL A 145 -12.55 -17.42 -10.19
CA VAL A 145 -12.31 -16.47 -9.09
C VAL A 145 -13.01 -15.14 -9.41
N CYS A 146 -13.20 -14.28 -8.39
CA CYS A 146 -13.71 -12.93 -8.66
C CYS A 146 -12.67 -12.07 -9.42
N LEU A 147 -13.13 -10.97 -10.01
CA LEU A 147 -12.32 -10.05 -10.81
C LEU A 147 -11.02 -9.60 -10.10
N ILE A 148 -11.09 -9.20 -8.84
CA ILE A 148 -9.89 -8.74 -8.11
C ILE A 148 -8.92 -9.88 -7.82
N CYS A 149 -9.44 -11.05 -7.45
CA CYS A 149 -8.64 -12.25 -7.21
C CYS A 149 -7.99 -12.74 -8.54
N ASP A 150 -8.58 -12.48 -9.72
CA ASP A 150 -8.00 -12.78 -11.04
C ASP A 150 -6.85 -11.82 -11.39
N LEU A 151 -7.10 -10.51 -11.28
CA LEU A 151 -6.11 -9.47 -11.60
C LEU A 151 -4.89 -9.51 -10.67
N PHE A 152 -5.12 -9.66 -9.37
CA PHE A 152 -4.06 -9.58 -8.35
C PHE A 152 -3.63 -10.94 -7.81
N GLY A 153 -4.22 -12.03 -8.28
CA GLY A 153 -3.93 -13.39 -7.84
C GLY A 153 -4.53 -13.73 -6.47
N THR A 154 -4.61 -15.02 -6.20
CA THR A 154 -5.06 -15.58 -4.91
C THR A 154 -4.39 -16.93 -4.67
N THR A 155 -4.71 -17.62 -3.58
CA THR A 155 -4.19 -18.96 -3.30
C THR A 155 -4.46 -19.89 -4.50
N GLY A 156 -3.39 -20.50 -5.03
CA GLY A 156 -3.46 -21.40 -6.18
C GLY A 156 -3.60 -20.71 -7.55
N LEU A 157 -3.66 -19.37 -7.64
CA LEU A 157 -3.80 -18.64 -8.89
C LEU A 157 -2.79 -17.50 -9.04
N GLN A 158 -2.02 -17.52 -10.12
CA GLN A 158 -1.06 -16.46 -10.44
C GLN A 158 -1.79 -15.18 -10.88
N ALA A 159 -1.30 -14.03 -10.41
CA ALA A 159 -1.83 -12.72 -10.80
C ALA A 159 -1.55 -12.39 -12.28
N LEU A 160 -2.48 -11.65 -12.90
CA LEU A 160 -2.27 -10.98 -14.19
C LEU A 160 -1.46 -9.69 -14.06
N ILE A 161 -1.37 -9.11 -12.85
CA ILE A 161 -0.63 -7.89 -12.54
C ILE A 161 0.52 -8.19 -11.55
N SER A 162 1.74 -7.82 -11.92
CA SER A 162 2.95 -7.89 -11.08
C SER A 162 3.39 -6.48 -10.68
N PHE A 163 3.99 -6.36 -9.49
CA PHE A 163 4.56 -5.11 -9.00
C PHE A 163 6.02 -5.37 -8.67
N SER A 164 6.93 -4.60 -9.23
CA SER A 164 8.32 -4.59 -8.80
C SER A 164 8.43 -3.96 -7.41
N ASP A 165 9.58 -4.14 -6.77
CA ASP A 165 9.93 -3.28 -5.65
C ASP A 165 10.08 -1.83 -6.12
N PHE A 166 9.67 -0.91 -5.26
CA PHE A 166 9.74 0.53 -5.48
C PHE A 166 10.99 1.05 -4.77
N ILE A 167 11.99 1.44 -5.56
CA ILE A 167 13.33 1.79 -5.10
C ILE A 167 13.40 3.30 -4.85
N GLY A 168 13.98 3.70 -3.71
CA GLY A 168 14.18 5.11 -3.37
C GLY A 168 14.95 5.88 -4.44
N VAL A 169 14.41 7.04 -4.82
CA VAL A 169 15.01 7.99 -5.78
C VAL A 169 15.63 9.13 -4.99
N ASN A 170 16.95 9.25 -5.04
CA ASN A 170 17.72 10.27 -4.31
C ASN A 170 17.48 10.26 -2.79
N ILE A 171 17.18 9.08 -2.24
CA ILE A 171 17.06 8.83 -0.80
C ILE A 171 17.85 7.59 -0.43
N ASP A 172 18.45 7.62 0.75
CA ASP A 172 19.23 6.54 1.33
C ASP A 172 19.01 6.47 2.84
N TYR A 173 19.72 5.56 3.50
CA TYR A 173 19.56 5.33 4.93
C TYR A 173 19.87 6.56 5.80
N GLU A 174 20.76 7.45 5.37
CA GLU A 174 21.14 8.67 6.10
C GLU A 174 20.07 9.76 5.97
N THR A 175 19.34 9.77 4.85
CA THR A 175 18.21 10.69 4.66
C THR A 175 16.95 10.32 5.47
N LEU A 176 16.90 9.13 6.07
CA LEU A 176 15.76 8.70 6.89
C LEU A 176 15.66 9.54 8.17
N SER A 177 14.46 10.03 8.44
CA SER A 177 14.18 10.76 9.68
C SER A 177 13.93 9.79 10.83
N PRO A 178 14.68 9.88 11.95
CA PRO A 178 14.34 9.18 13.17
C PRO A 178 13.10 9.85 13.78
N LEU A 179 12.02 9.08 13.96
CA LEU A 179 10.76 9.55 14.53
C LEU A 179 10.46 8.78 15.81
N GLU A 180 10.16 9.51 16.88
CA GLU A 180 9.60 8.98 18.11
C GLU A 180 8.12 9.38 18.17
N LEU A 181 7.24 8.38 18.06
CA LEU A 181 5.80 8.56 18.07
C LEU A 181 5.28 8.80 19.49
N THR A 182 4.11 9.41 19.62
CA THR A 182 3.53 9.73 20.93
C THR A 182 3.13 8.51 21.77
N ASP A 183 3.06 7.32 21.17
CA ASP A 183 2.88 6.04 21.87
C ASP A 183 4.21 5.36 22.25
N GLY A 184 5.34 6.05 22.07
CA GLY A 184 6.68 5.60 22.42
C GLY A 184 7.34 4.71 21.37
N GLU A 185 6.70 4.47 20.22
CA GLU A 185 7.32 3.74 19.11
C GLU A 185 8.41 4.58 18.43
N LYS A 186 9.57 3.99 18.15
CA LYS A 186 10.69 4.62 17.45
C LYS A 186 10.83 3.99 16.07
N LEU A 187 10.84 4.79 15.01
CA LEU A 187 10.97 4.29 13.62
C LEU A 187 11.79 5.22 12.73
N LYS A 188 12.47 4.65 11.72
CA LYS A 188 13.11 5.43 10.66
C LYS A 188 12.15 5.57 9.48
N ALA A 189 11.73 6.78 9.16
CA ALA A 189 10.79 7.05 8.06
C ALA A 189 11.41 7.89 6.96
N ALA A 190 10.96 7.68 5.73
CA ALA A 190 11.28 8.53 4.61
C ALA A 190 10.57 9.89 4.77
N PRO A 191 11.27 11.02 4.65
CA PRO A 191 10.68 12.35 4.84
C PRO A 191 9.64 12.71 3.76
N PRO A 192 8.82 13.76 4.00
CA PRO A 192 7.92 14.32 2.98
C PRO A 192 8.63 14.61 1.66
N GLY A 193 7.96 14.32 0.53
CA GLY A 193 8.52 14.49 -0.81
C GLY A 193 9.42 13.34 -1.29
N SER A 194 9.78 12.40 -0.42
CA SER A 194 10.55 11.20 -0.78
C SER A 194 9.88 10.42 -1.91
N THR A 195 10.65 10.08 -2.93
CA THR A 195 10.16 9.41 -4.15
C THR A 195 10.70 8.00 -4.23
N PHE A 196 9.86 7.06 -4.67
CA PHE A 196 10.23 5.68 -4.95
C PHE A 196 9.73 5.28 -6.34
N SER A 197 10.61 4.70 -7.15
CA SER A 197 10.33 4.30 -8.53
C SER A 197 10.32 2.78 -8.68
N GLY A 198 9.35 2.28 -9.42
CA GLY A 198 9.16 0.87 -9.72
C GLY A 198 8.29 0.74 -10.97
N HIS A 199 8.12 -0.49 -11.44
CA HIS A 199 7.27 -0.81 -12.59
C HIS A 199 6.16 -1.77 -12.18
N ILE A 200 5.04 -1.68 -12.89
CA ILE A 200 3.91 -2.59 -12.78
C ILE A 200 3.76 -3.24 -14.14
N GLU A 201 3.80 -4.55 -14.19
CA GLU A 201 3.60 -5.30 -15.44
C GLU A 201 2.21 -5.91 -15.41
N PHE A 202 1.61 -6.04 -16.59
CA PHE A 202 0.33 -6.69 -16.76
C PHE A 202 0.36 -7.59 -17.99
N LYS A 203 -0.43 -8.66 -17.95
CA LYS A 203 -0.58 -9.60 -19.06
C LYS A 203 -2.06 -9.84 -19.36
N SER A 204 -2.42 -9.72 -20.63
CA SER A 204 -3.75 -10.09 -21.15
C SER A 204 -4.96 -9.49 -20.42
N ILE A 205 -4.82 -8.27 -19.87
CA ILE A 205 -5.93 -7.55 -19.23
C ILE A 205 -6.66 -6.67 -20.23
N LYS A 206 -7.96 -6.44 -19.99
CA LYS A 206 -8.81 -5.54 -20.80
C LYS A 206 -8.51 -4.08 -20.49
N PRO A 207 -8.85 -3.14 -21.40
CA PRO A 207 -8.74 -1.70 -21.12
C PRO A 207 -9.46 -1.26 -19.83
N ALA A 208 -10.66 -1.77 -19.55
CA ALA A 208 -11.40 -1.47 -18.33
C ALA A 208 -10.69 -1.97 -17.06
N GLU A 209 -10.02 -3.11 -17.13
CA GLU A 209 -9.27 -3.70 -16.01
C GLU A 209 -7.97 -2.92 -15.75
N LEU A 210 -7.32 -2.43 -16.81
CA LEU A 210 -6.19 -1.51 -16.70
C LEU A 210 -6.62 -0.16 -16.11
N GLY A 211 -7.77 0.37 -16.54
CA GLY A 211 -8.39 1.55 -15.94
C GLY A 211 -8.75 1.33 -14.47
N LEU A 212 -9.21 0.13 -14.10
CA LEU A 212 -9.48 -0.24 -12.71
C LEU A 212 -8.21 -0.26 -11.86
N LEU A 213 -7.09 -0.77 -12.38
CA LEU A 213 -5.78 -0.69 -11.72
C LEU A 213 -5.40 0.78 -11.43
N MET A 214 -5.50 1.65 -12.44
CA MET A 214 -5.21 3.09 -12.31
C MET A 214 -6.15 3.76 -11.30
N TYR A 215 -7.44 3.42 -11.33
CA TYR A 215 -8.42 3.90 -10.36
C TYR A 215 -8.06 3.49 -8.92
N GLY A 216 -7.61 2.24 -8.73
CA GLY A 216 -7.14 1.71 -7.44
C GLY A 216 -5.91 2.45 -6.91
N MET A 217 -5.00 2.85 -7.80
CA MET A 217 -3.86 3.73 -7.51
C MET A 217 -4.28 5.19 -7.24
N GLY A 218 -5.57 5.54 -7.33
CA GLY A 218 -6.09 6.87 -7.03
C GLY A 218 -6.05 7.84 -8.21
N LEU A 219 -5.74 7.38 -9.42
CA LEU A 219 -5.82 8.21 -10.63
C LEU A 219 -7.28 8.44 -11.02
N ARG A 220 -7.58 9.62 -11.58
CA ARG A 220 -8.94 9.99 -12.03
C ARG A 220 -8.93 10.56 -13.44
N ASN A 221 -8.21 11.67 -13.63
CA ASN A 221 -8.29 12.46 -14.86
C ASN A 221 -6.92 12.72 -15.53
N SER A 222 -5.83 12.28 -14.90
CA SER A 222 -4.46 12.47 -15.36
C SER A 222 -3.55 11.37 -14.78
N ARG A 223 -2.28 11.37 -15.18
CA ARG A 223 -1.23 10.45 -14.70
C ARG A 223 -0.87 10.61 -13.22
N GLU A 224 -1.34 11.68 -12.58
CA GLU A 224 -1.18 11.91 -11.15
C GLU A 224 -2.43 11.50 -10.38
N GLY A 225 -2.24 10.61 -9.40
CA GLY A 225 -3.31 10.21 -8.49
C GLY A 225 -3.65 11.28 -7.45
N ARG A 226 -4.81 11.13 -6.81
CA ARG A 226 -5.07 11.80 -5.54
C ARG A 226 -4.19 11.22 -4.43
N PRO A 227 -4.03 11.92 -3.29
CA PRO A 227 -3.44 11.35 -2.09
C PRO A 227 -4.14 10.07 -1.62
N VAL A 228 -3.36 9.08 -1.18
CA VAL A 228 -3.83 7.77 -0.70
C VAL A 228 -3.01 7.34 0.53
N LEU A 229 -3.57 6.44 1.33
CA LEU A 229 -3.02 5.91 2.57
C LEU A 229 -2.20 4.63 2.30
N LEU A 230 -0.94 4.60 2.73
CA LEU A 230 0.01 3.49 2.59
C LEU A 230 0.83 3.31 3.88
N GLY A 231 1.13 2.06 4.26
CA GLY A 231 2.00 1.76 5.40
C GLY A 231 1.27 1.45 6.72
N LYS A 232 2.05 1.25 7.79
CA LYS A 232 1.61 0.76 9.11
C LYS A 232 0.71 1.79 9.83
N HIS A 233 1.19 3.02 9.88
CA HIS A 233 0.61 4.09 10.70
C HIS A 233 -0.32 5.06 9.95
N LYS A 234 -0.71 4.69 8.72
CA LYS A 234 -1.45 5.57 7.78
C LYS A 234 -2.77 6.16 8.31
N TYR A 235 -3.43 5.48 9.24
CA TYR A 235 -4.69 5.92 9.83
C TYR A 235 -4.51 6.79 11.08
N ARG A 236 -3.31 6.93 11.64
CA ARG A 236 -3.10 7.66 12.90
C ARG A 236 -2.40 8.99 12.66
N ARG A 237 -2.53 9.87 13.64
CA ARG A 237 -1.86 11.17 13.71
C ARG A 237 -1.13 11.24 15.05
N PHE A 238 0.16 11.54 15.01
CA PHE A 238 1.04 11.58 16.19
C PHE A 238 1.63 12.99 16.38
N GLY A 239 0.88 14.03 16.04
CA GLY A 239 1.44 15.38 15.76
C GLY A 239 2.20 15.46 14.42
N ILE A 240 2.56 14.30 13.87
CA ILE A 240 3.09 14.11 12.52
C ILE A 240 2.15 13.22 11.69
N VAL A 241 2.18 13.40 10.37
CA VAL A 241 1.40 12.61 9.43
C VAL A 241 2.28 11.53 8.81
N LEU A 242 1.85 10.27 8.92
CA LEU A 242 2.51 9.15 8.26
C LEU A 242 1.60 8.53 7.22
N GLY A 243 2.21 8.03 6.14
CA GLY A 243 1.59 7.13 5.20
C GLY A 243 0.64 7.77 4.21
N VAL A 244 0.75 9.05 3.90
CA VAL A 244 -0.01 9.69 2.81
C VAL A 244 0.89 9.84 1.59
N VAL A 245 0.56 9.14 0.52
CA VAL A 245 1.38 9.04 -0.70
C VAL A 245 0.56 9.38 -1.94
N ARG A 246 1.25 9.65 -3.04
CA ARG A 246 0.67 9.84 -4.36
C ARG A 246 1.31 8.86 -5.34
N TYR A 247 0.49 8.20 -6.15
CA TYR A 247 0.97 7.46 -7.31
C TYR A 247 1.02 8.38 -8.52
N VAL A 248 2.10 8.28 -9.29
CA VAL A 248 2.31 9.02 -10.53
C VAL A 248 2.82 8.03 -11.56
N ILE A 249 2.20 8.00 -12.74
CA ILE A 249 2.65 7.18 -13.86
C ILE A 249 3.57 8.03 -14.73
N ASP A 250 4.82 7.59 -14.87
CA ASP A 250 5.80 8.26 -15.72
C ASP A 250 5.59 7.92 -17.19
N SER A 251 5.44 6.63 -17.48
CA SER A 251 5.21 6.11 -18.83
C SER A 251 4.36 4.84 -18.84
N LEU A 252 3.80 4.54 -20.00
CA LEU A 252 3.17 3.26 -20.30
C LEU A 252 3.80 2.70 -21.57
N LYS A 253 4.32 1.47 -21.50
CA LYS A 253 4.92 0.77 -22.63
C LYS A 253 4.17 -0.52 -22.93
N LEU A 254 3.84 -0.75 -24.20
CA LEU A 254 3.37 -2.05 -24.67
C LEU A 254 4.55 -2.91 -25.13
N ALA A 255 4.53 -4.19 -24.79
CA ALA A 255 5.51 -5.13 -25.32
C ALA A 255 5.32 -5.30 -26.85
N GLU A 256 6.38 -5.65 -27.56
CA GLU A 256 6.37 -5.77 -29.03
C GLU A 256 5.38 -6.83 -29.54
N PHE A 257 5.15 -7.87 -28.74
CA PHE A 257 4.25 -8.98 -29.05
C PHE A 257 2.84 -8.81 -28.43
N SER A 258 2.53 -7.63 -27.88
CA SER A 258 1.18 -7.33 -27.40
C SER A 258 0.19 -7.10 -28.54
N LYS A 259 -1.11 -7.19 -28.24
CA LYS A 259 -2.13 -6.59 -29.10
C LYS A 259 -2.09 -5.05 -28.94
N PRO A 260 -2.52 -4.27 -29.95
CA PRO A 260 -2.71 -2.84 -29.78
C PRO A 260 -3.64 -2.53 -28.59
N LEU A 261 -3.35 -1.45 -27.87
CA LEU A 261 -4.25 -0.93 -26.84
C LEU A 261 -5.14 0.14 -27.47
N GLU A 262 -6.40 -0.22 -27.67
CA GLU A 262 -7.41 0.63 -28.29
C GLU A 262 -8.42 1.09 -27.24
N VAL A 263 -8.52 2.42 -27.06
CA VAL A 263 -9.40 3.05 -26.07
C VAL A 263 -9.99 4.30 -26.71
N TYR A 264 -11.28 4.27 -27.04
CA TYR A 264 -11.95 5.33 -27.79
C TYR A 264 -11.19 5.67 -29.10
N ASP A 265 -10.70 6.89 -29.23
CA ASP A 265 -9.91 7.41 -30.37
C ASP A 265 -8.39 7.20 -30.20
N ILE A 266 -7.95 6.64 -29.07
CA ILE A 266 -6.54 6.40 -28.77
C ILE A 266 -6.16 4.97 -29.19
N ASN A 267 -5.13 4.87 -30.03
CA ASN A 267 -4.55 3.58 -30.44
C ASN A 267 -3.04 3.58 -30.16
N ILE A 268 -2.62 2.75 -29.20
CA ILE A 268 -1.20 2.54 -28.88
C ILE A 268 -0.73 1.25 -29.53
N LYS A 269 0.26 1.38 -30.41
CA LYS A 269 0.84 0.25 -31.13
C LYS A 269 1.74 -0.59 -30.21
N PRO A 270 1.85 -1.91 -30.43
CA PRO A 270 2.84 -2.74 -29.75
C PRO A 270 4.26 -2.17 -29.88
N GLY A 271 5.08 -2.32 -28.85
CA GLY A 271 6.44 -1.76 -28.77
C GLY A 271 6.52 -0.26 -28.48
N SER A 272 5.40 0.48 -28.54
CA SER A 272 5.38 1.92 -28.28
C SER A 272 5.39 2.23 -26.79
N GLU A 273 6.00 3.37 -26.44
CA GLU A 273 5.96 3.97 -25.12
C GLU A 273 5.25 5.31 -25.18
N VAL A 274 4.37 5.56 -24.21
CA VAL A 274 3.55 6.76 -24.11
C VAL A 274 3.93 7.52 -22.84
N ARG A 275 4.08 8.84 -22.96
CA ARG A 275 4.48 9.77 -21.89
C ARG A 275 3.64 11.05 -21.91
N ASP A 276 3.78 11.84 -20.85
CA ASP A 276 3.30 13.23 -20.73
C ASP A 276 1.82 13.42 -21.12
N ALA A 277 1.50 14.44 -21.92
CA ALA A 277 0.13 14.82 -22.26
C ALA A 277 -0.66 13.70 -22.98
N VAL A 278 0.03 12.83 -23.73
CA VAL A 278 -0.62 11.68 -24.38
C VAL A 278 -0.97 10.63 -23.33
N LEU A 279 -0.09 10.41 -22.35
CA LEU A 279 -0.35 9.54 -21.22
C LEU A 279 -1.51 10.05 -20.36
N ASP A 280 -1.59 11.36 -20.11
CA ASP A 280 -2.72 11.95 -19.36
C ASP A 280 -4.07 11.65 -20.04
N LYS A 281 -4.14 11.83 -21.37
CA LYS A 281 -5.34 11.48 -22.15
C LYS A 281 -5.66 10.00 -22.07
N LEU A 282 -4.66 9.14 -22.25
CA LEU A 282 -4.83 7.68 -22.19
C LEU A 282 -5.33 7.22 -20.82
N VAL A 283 -4.73 7.72 -19.73
CA VAL A 283 -5.14 7.40 -18.35
C VAL A 283 -6.58 7.80 -18.11
N LYS A 284 -6.96 9.02 -18.51
CA LYS A 284 -8.35 9.50 -18.40
C LYS A 284 -9.31 8.57 -19.15
N SER A 285 -9.02 8.25 -20.40
CA SER A 285 -9.87 7.37 -21.21
C SER A 285 -9.99 5.95 -20.63
N LEU A 286 -8.91 5.38 -20.13
CA LEU A 286 -8.94 4.06 -19.47
C LEU A 286 -9.82 4.07 -18.22
N ILE A 287 -9.73 5.12 -17.40
CA ILE A 287 -10.56 5.27 -16.20
C ILE A 287 -12.03 5.46 -16.55
N GLU A 288 -12.34 6.26 -17.58
CA GLU A 288 -13.72 6.44 -18.07
C GLU A 288 -14.32 5.11 -18.56
N VAL A 289 -13.55 4.30 -19.28
CA VAL A 289 -13.97 2.95 -19.69
C VAL A 289 -14.24 2.06 -18.47
N ALA A 290 -13.35 2.08 -17.46
CA ALA A 290 -13.55 1.32 -16.24
C ALA A 290 -14.81 1.78 -15.47
N GLN A 291 -15.01 3.08 -15.31
CA GLN A 291 -16.19 3.64 -14.65
C GLN A 291 -17.48 3.31 -15.38
N LYS A 292 -17.46 3.27 -16.72
CA LYS A 292 -18.61 2.86 -17.53
C LYS A 292 -18.91 1.37 -17.34
N GLU A 293 -17.90 0.51 -17.39
CA GLU A 293 -18.07 -0.95 -17.24
C GLU A 293 -18.56 -1.31 -15.82
N PHE A 294 -17.98 -0.68 -14.79
CA PHE A 294 -18.30 -0.94 -13.39
C PHE A 294 -19.27 0.11 -12.79
N ASN A 295 -20.10 0.73 -13.63
CA ASN A 295 -21.01 1.79 -13.19
C ASN A 295 -21.97 1.29 -12.09
N GLY A 296 -22.07 2.03 -11.00
CA GLY A 296 -22.86 1.66 -9.82
C GLY A 296 -22.26 0.52 -8.98
N GLU A 297 -21.11 -0.03 -9.36
CA GLU A 297 -20.38 -1.05 -8.61
C GLU A 297 -19.18 -0.48 -7.86
N LEU A 298 -18.74 0.75 -8.16
CA LEU A 298 -17.59 1.38 -7.52
C LEU A 298 -18.00 2.56 -6.64
N ALA A 299 -17.59 2.51 -5.37
CA ALA A 299 -17.57 3.63 -4.46
C ALA A 299 -16.27 4.43 -4.68
N ASP A 300 -16.40 5.74 -4.90
CA ASP A 300 -15.25 6.64 -4.94
C ASP A 300 -15.00 7.29 -3.59
N ILE A 301 -14.23 6.59 -2.74
CA ILE A 301 -13.94 7.02 -1.36
C ILE A 301 -12.58 7.73 -1.31
N ASP A 302 -12.59 9.03 -1.02
CA ASP A 302 -11.37 9.79 -0.73
C ASP A 302 -10.92 9.53 0.71
N GLU A 303 -10.17 8.44 0.90
CA GLU A 303 -9.75 7.97 2.22
C GLU A 303 -8.92 8.98 3.03
N VAL A 304 -8.20 9.90 2.38
CA VAL A 304 -7.43 10.93 3.09
C VAL A 304 -8.38 11.98 3.64
N LYS A 305 -9.32 12.44 2.82
CA LYS A 305 -10.35 13.40 3.24
C LYS A 305 -11.30 12.82 4.29
N GLU A 306 -11.72 11.56 4.15
CA GLU A 306 -12.54 10.90 5.16
C GLU A 306 -11.78 10.72 6.48
N LEU A 307 -10.48 10.41 6.44
CA LEU A 307 -9.66 10.34 7.64
C LEU A 307 -9.58 11.69 8.36
N GLU A 308 -9.42 12.79 7.62
CA GLU A 308 -9.43 14.15 8.19
C GLU A 308 -10.76 14.46 8.89
N ARG A 309 -11.91 14.08 8.29
CA ARG A 309 -13.23 14.26 8.92
C ARG A 309 -13.35 13.50 10.24
N VAL A 310 -12.95 12.22 10.23
CA VAL A 310 -12.96 11.35 11.41
C VAL A 310 -12.08 11.92 12.53
N GLU A 311 -10.93 12.49 12.20
CA GLU A 311 -10.04 13.14 13.17
C GLU A 311 -10.59 14.48 13.68
N SER A 312 -11.30 15.24 12.85
CA SER A 312 -11.93 16.51 13.26
C SER A 312 -13.21 16.35 14.08
N GLY A 313 -13.71 15.11 14.25
CA GLY A 313 -14.98 14.84 14.92
C GLY A 313 -16.21 15.31 14.15
N ALA A 314 -16.09 15.44 12.82
CA ALA A 314 -17.14 15.89 11.90
C ALA A 314 -17.84 14.71 11.20
#